data_AF-A0A7Y4XMF4-F1
#
_entry.id   AF-A0A7Y4XMF4-F1
#
_cell.length_a   1.000
_cell.length_b   1.000
_cell.length_c   1.000
_cell.angle_alpha   90.00
_cell.angle_beta   90.00
_cell.angle_gamma   90.00
#
_symmetry.space_group_name_H-M   'P 1'
#
loop_
_entity.id
_entity.type
_entity.pdbx_description
1 polymer ?
#
loop_
_entity_poly.entity_id
_entity_poly.type
_entity_poly.pdbx_seq_one_letter_code
_entity_poly.pdbx_strand_id
1 'polypeptide(L)'
;MEEFLQPLRETAIYFKLTSKVKFGGAVDAQDLIRVLKSFNESYNAFIDIEYDKINRQNDKAKLKTIKSSLLEDNALLIVDLKFESCGMAISPNIVTQYNSIPQIKDLKSWKLEAFDDYKAIVSTDFNDRQFLTSMSKRFDPIQRQRIFKPIVEGIANNDKANVKLGSSFKKIDHKISKPEGINYAILIPDPVSSAEIKQEIRTSLAMVEIKGGRATPKVLELFEEITNPVYSFTTISFESRKYKFKYPLYCELIHEEGLYSLENKQFGIYAFGKNVDEARFKFSEEFDHIYSRYINLPDSKLSADVIEIKKALKLIVI
;
A
#
# COMPACT_ATOMS: atom_id res chain seq x y z
N MET A 1 -32.00 -29.32 -18.47
CA MET A 1 -31.41 -28.25 -17.62
C MET A 1 -32.35 -27.91 -16.47
N GLU A 2 -33.65 -27.74 -16.73
CA GLU A 2 -34.66 -27.46 -15.69
C GLU A 2 -34.79 -28.60 -14.65
N GLU A 3 -34.72 -29.85 -15.09
CA GLU A 3 -34.70 -31.04 -14.21
C GLU A 3 -33.49 -31.12 -13.26
N PHE A 4 -32.34 -30.52 -13.63
CA PHE A 4 -31.14 -30.51 -12.76
C PHE A 4 -31.20 -29.41 -11.69
N LEU A 5 -31.94 -28.33 -11.96
CA LEU A 5 -32.09 -27.22 -11.02
C LEU A 5 -33.21 -27.46 -10.00
N GLN A 6 -34.20 -28.28 -10.36
CA GLN A 6 -35.36 -28.54 -9.51
C GLN A 6 -34.98 -29.09 -8.12
N PRO A 7 -34.14 -30.14 -7.99
CA PRO A 7 -33.72 -30.62 -6.67
C PRO A 7 -33.03 -29.54 -5.83
N LEU A 8 -32.20 -28.71 -6.47
CA LEU A 8 -31.51 -27.62 -5.80
C LEU A 8 -32.50 -26.57 -5.26
N ARG A 9 -33.50 -26.19 -6.07
CA ARG A 9 -34.57 -25.25 -5.68
C ARG A 9 -35.43 -25.76 -4.53
N GLU A 10 -35.72 -27.06 -4.52
CA GLU A 10 -36.51 -27.72 -3.47
C GLU A 10 -35.78 -27.72 -2.12
N THR A 11 -34.44 -27.80 -2.14
CA THR A 11 -33.59 -27.74 -0.93
C THR A 11 -33.09 -26.34 -0.57
N ALA A 12 -33.44 -25.32 -1.36
CA ALA A 12 -32.88 -23.99 -1.23
C ALA A 12 -33.38 -23.26 0.02
N ILE A 13 -32.48 -22.47 0.64
CA ILE A 13 -32.85 -21.52 1.69
C ILE A 13 -33.12 -20.17 1.02
N TYR A 14 -34.37 -19.71 1.13
CA TYR A 14 -34.78 -18.40 0.61
C TYR A 14 -34.63 -17.34 1.70
N PHE A 15 -33.87 -16.28 1.41
CA PHE A 15 -33.73 -15.13 2.30
C PHE A 15 -33.96 -13.83 1.55
N LYS A 16 -34.39 -12.80 2.28
CA LYS A 16 -34.61 -11.45 1.75
C LYS A 16 -33.80 -10.45 2.55
N LEU A 17 -32.92 -9.72 1.87
CA LEU A 17 -32.20 -8.61 2.48
C LEU A 17 -33.05 -7.35 2.40
N THR A 18 -33.23 -6.67 3.53
CA THR A 18 -33.96 -5.40 3.61
C THR A 18 -33.06 -4.32 4.21
N SER A 19 -33.15 -3.11 3.66
CA SER A 19 -32.42 -1.96 4.17
C SER A 19 -33.17 -1.36 5.35
N LYS A 20 -32.46 -1.16 6.49
CA LYS A 20 -33.02 -0.43 7.64
C LYS A 20 -33.12 1.08 7.37
N VAL A 21 -32.44 1.58 6.34
CA VAL A 21 -32.42 3.00 5.97
C VAL A 21 -33.48 3.28 4.90
N LYS A 22 -34.11 4.47 4.93
CA LYS A 22 -35.27 4.87 4.11
C LYS A 22 -34.99 5.04 2.60
N PHE A 23 -34.01 4.34 2.02
CA PHE A 23 -33.59 4.53 0.63
C PHE A 23 -34.23 3.53 -0.34
N GLY A 24 -35.55 3.31 -0.23
CA GLY A 24 -36.31 2.56 -1.23
C GLY A 24 -35.84 1.11 -1.47
N GLY A 25 -35.19 0.48 -0.48
CA GLY A 25 -34.67 -0.89 -0.61
C GLY A 25 -33.24 -1.01 -1.14
N ALA A 26 -32.51 0.09 -1.35
CA ALA A 26 -31.09 0.05 -1.67
C ALA A 26 -30.26 -0.46 -0.48
N VAL A 27 -29.38 -1.42 -0.74
CA VAL A 27 -28.45 -2.01 0.23
C VAL A 27 -27.03 -1.83 -0.28
N ASP A 28 -26.08 -1.59 0.63
CA ASP A 28 -24.67 -1.48 0.27
C ASP A 28 -24.16 -2.81 -0.33
N ALA A 29 -23.34 -2.76 -1.37
CA ALA A 29 -22.80 -3.96 -2.00
C ALA A 29 -21.97 -4.80 -1.02
N GLN A 30 -21.23 -4.16 -0.10
CA GLN A 30 -20.45 -4.84 0.94
C GLN A 30 -21.36 -5.55 1.94
N ASP A 31 -22.54 -5.00 2.23
CA ASP A 31 -23.51 -5.65 3.12
C ASP A 31 -24.04 -6.95 2.51
N LEU A 32 -24.40 -6.92 1.23
CA LEU A 32 -24.83 -8.13 0.52
C LEU A 32 -23.72 -9.18 0.48
N ILE A 33 -22.49 -8.79 0.08
CA ILE A 33 -21.33 -9.69 0.04
C ILE A 33 -21.07 -10.30 1.42
N ARG A 34 -21.12 -9.48 2.47
CA ARG A 34 -20.93 -9.92 3.86
C ARG A 34 -21.98 -10.95 4.27
N VAL A 35 -23.26 -10.71 3.99
CA VAL A 35 -24.33 -11.67 4.32
C VAL A 35 -24.11 -13.01 3.61
N LEU A 36 -23.83 -12.98 2.30
CA LEU A 36 -23.55 -14.18 1.51
C LEU A 36 -22.31 -14.93 2.03
N LYS A 37 -21.24 -14.19 2.35
CA LYS A 37 -20.02 -14.74 2.91
C LYS A 37 -20.26 -15.40 4.27
N SER A 38 -21.04 -14.76 5.15
CA SER A 38 -21.36 -15.30 6.47
C SER A 38 -22.19 -16.59 6.40
N PHE A 39 -23.13 -16.71 5.45
CA PHE A 39 -23.82 -17.98 5.22
C PHE A 39 -22.85 -19.09 4.81
N ASN A 40 -21.95 -18.80 3.87
CA ASN A 40 -20.96 -19.77 3.40
C ASN A 40 -19.98 -20.18 4.51
N GLU A 41 -19.47 -19.23 5.28
CA GLU A 41 -18.60 -19.49 6.43
C GLU A 41 -19.30 -20.34 7.50
N SER A 42 -20.54 -19.99 7.85
CA SER A 42 -21.32 -20.74 8.84
C SER A 42 -21.59 -22.17 8.38
N TYR A 43 -21.92 -22.37 7.10
CA TYR A 43 -22.18 -23.70 6.55
C TYR A 43 -20.91 -24.54 6.48
N ASN A 44 -19.79 -23.96 6.03
CA ASN A 44 -18.50 -24.64 6.00
C ASN A 44 -18.06 -25.07 7.40
N ALA A 45 -18.23 -24.21 8.41
CA ALA A 45 -17.94 -24.57 9.80
C ALA A 45 -18.84 -25.71 10.30
N PHE A 46 -20.12 -25.71 9.91
CA PHE A 46 -21.04 -26.80 10.24
C PHE A 46 -20.60 -28.14 9.61
N ILE A 47 -20.32 -28.15 8.30
CA ILE A 47 -19.82 -29.34 7.58
C ILE A 47 -18.52 -29.85 8.20
N ASP A 48 -17.62 -28.94 8.60
CA ASP A 48 -16.38 -29.30 9.25
C ASP A 48 -16.60 -30.04 10.57
N ILE A 49 -17.47 -29.49 11.42
CA ILE A 49 -17.83 -30.11 12.71
C ILE A 49 -18.51 -31.48 12.50
N GLU A 50 -19.40 -31.60 11.51
CA GLU A 50 -20.05 -32.87 11.20
C GLU A 50 -19.05 -33.92 10.69
N TYR A 51 -18.09 -33.51 9.86
CA TYR A 51 -17.02 -34.39 9.39
C TYR A 51 -16.14 -34.90 10.53
N ASP A 52 -15.73 -34.01 11.44
CA ASP A 52 -14.90 -34.36 12.60
C ASP A 52 -15.59 -35.35 13.56
N LYS A 53 -16.93 -35.30 13.66
CA LYS A 53 -17.71 -36.28 14.44
C LYS A 53 -17.60 -37.69 13.88
N ILE A 54 -17.53 -37.83 12.56
CA ILE A 54 -17.47 -39.13 11.87
C ILE A 54 -16.03 -39.67 11.86
N ASN A 55 -15.02 -38.79 11.78
CA ASN A 55 -13.63 -39.18 11.54
C ASN A 55 -12.71 -39.23 12.78
N ARG A 56 -13.27 -39.56 13.96
CA ARG A 56 -12.55 -39.57 15.25
C ARG A 56 -11.32 -40.49 15.35
N GLN A 57 -10.99 -41.32 14.35
CA GLN A 57 -9.98 -42.39 14.48
C GLN A 57 -8.88 -42.47 13.41
N ASN A 58 -8.75 -41.55 12.45
CA ASN A 58 -7.80 -41.72 11.35
C ASN A 58 -6.71 -40.64 11.20
N ASP A 59 -5.66 -41.04 10.48
CA ASP A 59 -4.37 -40.39 10.30
C ASP A 59 -4.46 -38.95 9.72
N LYS A 60 -3.86 -37.98 10.43
CA LYS A 60 -4.08 -36.52 10.25
C LYS A 60 -3.71 -35.98 8.87
N ALA A 61 -2.80 -36.63 8.14
CA ALA A 61 -2.29 -36.12 6.87
C ALA A 61 -3.24 -36.37 5.67
N LYS A 62 -3.84 -37.56 5.57
CA LYS A 62 -4.84 -37.88 4.52
C LYS A 62 -6.17 -37.14 4.73
N LEU A 63 -6.49 -36.79 5.98
CA LEU A 63 -7.71 -36.09 6.33
C LEU A 63 -7.78 -34.66 5.77
N LYS A 64 -6.64 -33.98 5.58
CA LYS A 64 -6.64 -32.59 5.10
C LYS A 64 -7.13 -32.46 3.66
N THR A 65 -6.65 -33.32 2.75
CA THR A 65 -7.06 -33.30 1.34
C THR A 65 -8.52 -33.70 1.17
N ILE A 66 -8.98 -34.72 1.89
CA ILE A 66 -10.38 -35.16 1.87
C ILE A 66 -11.30 -34.05 2.40
N LYS A 67 -10.91 -33.40 3.50
CA LYS A 67 -11.64 -32.28 4.08
C LYS A 67 -11.72 -31.08 3.13
N SER A 68 -10.65 -30.74 2.42
CA SER A 68 -10.68 -29.69 1.40
C SER A 68 -11.62 -30.01 0.23
N SER A 69 -11.57 -31.24 -0.31
CA SER A 69 -12.50 -31.68 -1.36
C SER A 69 -13.94 -31.64 -0.88
N LEU A 70 -14.21 -32.10 0.35
CA LEU A 70 -15.56 -32.08 0.92
C LEU A 70 -16.12 -30.65 1.03
N LEU A 71 -15.30 -29.69 1.47
CA LEU A 71 -15.72 -28.28 1.54
C LEU A 71 -15.99 -27.68 0.16
N GLU A 72 -15.22 -28.07 -0.86
CA GLU A 72 -15.48 -27.66 -2.25
C GLU A 72 -16.78 -28.25 -2.79
N ASP A 73 -17.02 -29.54 -2.55
CA ASP A 73 -18.23 -30.24 -2.99
C ASP A 73 -19.51 -29.76 -2.28
N ASN A 74 -19.37 -29.21 -1.08
CA ASN A 74 -20.47 -28.64 -0.29
C ASN A 74 -20.54 -27.10 -0.41
N ALA A 75 -19.92 -26.49 -1.42
CA ALA A 75 -20.04 -25.06 -1.62
C ALA A 75 -21.51 -24.66 -1.85
N LEU A 76 -22.00 -23.66 -1.12
CA LEU A 76 -23.36 -23.16 -1.30
C LEU A 76 -23.53 -22.56 -2.70
N LEU A 77 -24.57 -23.01 -3.41
CA LEU A 77 -24.94 -22.51 -4.74
C LEU A 77 -26.11 -21.54 -4.64
N ILE A 78 -26.08 -20.47 -5.44
CA ILE A 78 -27.25 -19.62 -5.62
C ILE A 78 -28.13 -20.24 -6.70
N VAL A 79 -29.30 -20.72 -6.28
CA VAL A 79 -30.23 -21.49 -7.11
C VAL A 79 -31.57 -20.77 -7.10
N ASP A 80 -32.28 -20.81 -8.22
CA ASP A 80 -33.49 -19.99 -8.48
C ASP A 80 -33.30 -18.49 -8.74
N LEU A 81 -32.08 -18.07 -9.05
CA LEU A 81 -31.93 -16.93 -9.92
C LEU A 81 -32.28 -17.39 -11.33
N LYS A 82 -33.29 -16.78 -11.95
CA LYS A 82 -33.32 -16.73 -13.41
C LYS A 82 -32.06 -15.94 -13.81
N PHE A 83 -30.92 -16.60 -14.04
CA PHE A 83 -29.61 -15.93 -14.17
C PHE A 83 -29.59 -14.89 -15.28
N GLU A 84 -30.32 -15.10 -16.38
CA GLU A 84 -30.52 -14.09 -17.42
C GLU A 84 -31.37 -12.88 -16.97
N SER A 85 -32.13 -13.00 -15.88
CA SER A 85 -32.90 -11.93 -15.26
C SER A 85 -32.36 -11.51 -13.88
N CYS A 86 -31.25 -12.08 -13.39
CA CYS A 86 -30.56 -11.60 -12.20
C CYS A 86 -29.76 -10.36 -12.58
N GLY A 87 -30.50 -9.30 -12.90
CA GLY A 87 -29.94 -7.98 -13.08
C GLY A 87 -29.81 -7.30 -11.73
N MET A 88 -28.62 -6.79 -11.45
CA MET A 88 -28.40 -5.85 -10.36
C MET A 88 -27.96 -4.51 -10.94
N ALA A 89 -28.49 -3.42 -10.40
CA ALA A 89 -28.03 -2.08 -10.73
C ALA A 89 -27.17 -1.55 -9.59
N ILE A 90 -26.02 -0.98 -9.93
CA ILE A 90 -25.13 -0.31 -8.96
C ILE A 90 -25.15 1.20 -9.21
N SER A 91 -25.04 1.97 -8.13
CA SER A 91 -25.04 3.43 -8.17
C SER A 91 -24.14 3.97 -7.05
N PRO A 92 -23.46 5.12 -7.25
CA PRO A 92 -22.80 5.82 -6.16
C PRO A 92 -23.84 6.29 -5.14
N ASN A 93 -23.42 6.40 -3.89
CA ASN A 93 -24.25 6.98 -2.86
C ASN A 93 -24.29 8.51 -3.00
N ILE A 94 -25.35 9.01 -3.64
CA ILE A 94 -25.63 10.44 -3.87
C ILE A 94 -26.59 11.04 -2.82
N VAL A 95 -27.13 10.22 -1.92
CA VAL A 95 -28.20 10.65 -1.00
C VAL A 95 -27.63 11.08 0.35
N THR A 96 -26.61 10.37 0.87
CA THR A 96 -25.97 10.78 2.12
C THR A 96 -24.99 11.93 1.88
N GLN A 97 -25.30 13.10 2.44
CA GLN A 97 -24.38 14.22 2.53
C GLN A 97 -23.47 14.01 3.74
N TYR A 98 -22.34 13.35 3.55
CA TYR A 98 -21.23 13.51 4.50
C TYR A 98 -20.69 14.93 4.33
N ASN A 99 -20.41 15.59 5.45
CA ASN A 99 -19.92 16.96 5.56
C ASN A 99 -19.05 17.36 4.36
N SER A 100 -19.42 18.48 3.72
CA SER A 100 -18.78 19.06 2.55
C SER A 100 -17.26 18.93 2.61
N ILE A 101 -16.68 18.13 1.70
CA ILE A 101 -15.25 18.13 1.44
C ILE A 101 -14.91 19.56 1.01
N PRO A 102 -14.11 20.33 1.78
CA PRO A 102 -13.96 21.77 1.57
C PRO A 102 -13.53 22.16 0.15
N GLN A 103 -12.82 21.26 -0.54
CA GLN A 103 -12.32 21.44 -1.90
C GLN A 103 -13.35 21.15 -3.00
N ILE A 104 -14.50 20.52 -2.66
CA ILE A 104 -15.52 20.11 -3.65
C ILE A 104 -16.80 20.91 -3.40
N LYS A 105 -16.99 21.94 -4.21
CA LYS A 105 -18.13 22.88 -4.12
C LYS A 105 -19.49 22.18 -4.31
N ASP A 106 -19.55 21.19 -5.19
CA ASP A 106 -20.75 20.37 -5.43
C ASP A 106 -20.39 18.88 -5.43
N LEU A 107 -20.45 18.28 -4.24
CA LEU A 107 -20.11 16.88 -4.04
C LEU A 107 -21.07 15.92 -4.78
N LYS A 108 -22.34 16.31 -4.95
CA LYS A 108 -23.32 15.44 -5.63
C LYS A 108 -23.02 15.38 -7.12
N SER A 109 -22.83 16.53 -7.76
CA SER A 109 -22.51 16.59 -9.19
C SER A 109 -21.16 15.91 -9.46
N TRP A 110 -20.16 16.17 -8.63
CA TRP A 110 -18.87 15.49 -8.74
C TRP A 110 -18.98 13.95 -8.67
N LYS A 111 -19.79 13.40 -7.74
CA LYS A 111 -20.02 11.95 -7.63
C LYS A 111 -20.70 11.37 -8.87
N LEU A 112 -21.65 12.10 -9.46
CA LEU A 112 -22.35 11.68 -10.67
C LEU A 112 -21.40 11.68 -11.87
N GLU A 113 -20.66 12.75 -12.07
CA GLU A 113 -19.66 12.87 -13.14
C GLU A 113 -18.58 11.80 -13.03
N ALA A 114 -18.02 11.59 -11.83
CA ALA A 114 -17.01 10.55 -11.60
C ALA A 114 -17.54 9.14 -11.88
N PHE A 115 -18.82 8.88 -11.58
CA PHE A 115 -19.44 7.59 -11.87
C PHE A 115 -19.80 7.42 -13.35
N ASP A 116 -20.18 8.50 -14.04
CA ASP A 116 -20.39 8.49 -15.49
C ASP A 116 -19.08 8.18 -16.22
N ASP A 117 -17.97 8.80 -15.80
CA ASP A 117 -16.63 8.48 -16.28
C ASP A 117 -16.28 7.00 -16.04
N TYR A 118 -16.55 6.50 -14.83
CA TYR A 118 -16.30 5.09 -14.51
C TYR A 118 -17.16 4.13 -15.35
N LYS A 119 -18.45 4.45 -15.59
CA LYS A 119 -19.32 3.68 -16.48
C LYS A 119 -18.74 3.58 -17.89
N ALA A 120 -18.18 4.67 -18.40
CA ALA A 120 -17.52 4.66 -19.71
C ALA A 120 -16.30 3.72 -19.70
N ILE A 121 -15.48 3.76 -18.64
CA ILE A 121 -14.32 2.87 -18.48
C ILE A 121 -14.73 1.39 -18.52
N VAL A 122 -15.73 0.98 -17.73
CA VAL A 122 -16.11 -0.45 -17.63
C VAL A 122 -16.87 -0.97 -18.87
N SER A 123 -17.46 -0.08 -19.67
CA SER A 123 -18.28 -0.42 -20.84
C SER A 123 -17.53 -0.31 -22.17
N THR A 124 -16.22 -0.02 -22.14
CA THR A 124 -15.41 0.13 -23.35
C THR A 124 -14.73 -1.18 -23.75
N ASP A 125 -14.39 -1.32 -25.03
CA ASP A 125 -13.51 -2.40 -25.50
C ASP A 125 -12.07 -2.16 -25.03
N PHE A 126 -11.54 -3.08 -24.23
CA PHE A 126 -10.18 -3.02 -23.70
C PHE A 126 -9.10 -3.28 -24.75
N ASN A 127 -9.49 -3.59 -25.99
CA ASN A 127 -8.60 -3.67 -27.14
C ASN A 127 -8.67 -2.44 -28.06
N ASP A 128 -9.50 -1.43 -27.74
CA ASP A 128 -9.51 -0.18 -28.48
C ASP A 128 -8.25 0.66 -28.19
N ARG A 129 -7.51 0.98 -29.25
CA ARG A 129 -6.27 1.77 -29.17
C ARG A 129 -6.50 3.19 -28.68
N GLN A 130 -7.62 3.82 -29.05
CA GLN A 130 -7.91 5.19 -28.63
C GLN A 130 -8.17 5.23 -27.13
N PHE A 131 -9.00 4.32 -26.65
CA PHE A 131 -9.21 4.09 -25.22
C PHE A 131 -7.90 3.85 -24.46
N LEU A 132 -7.10 2.87 -24.89
CA LEU A 132 -5.82 2.52 -24.23
C LEU A 132 -4.86 3.71 -24.14
N THR A 133 -4.77 4.50 -25.21
CA THR A 133 -3.94 5.71 -25.25
C THR A 133 -4.46 6.76 -24.27
N SER A 134 -5.78 6.97 -24.22
CA SER A 134 -6.39 7.93 -23.29
C SER A 134 -6.18 7.53 -21.83
N MET A 135 -6.31 6.24 -21.50
CA MET A 135 -6.12 5.74 -20.14
C MET A 135 -4.66 5.84 -19.68
N SER A 136 -3.72 5.56 -20.59
CA SER A 136 -2.28 5.67 -20.31
C SER A 136 -1.81 7.11 -20.10
N LYS A 137 -2.51 8.09 -20.71
CA LYS A 137 -2.27 9.52 -20.46
C LYS A 137 -2.95 10.01 -19.19
N ARG A 138 -4.13 9.48 -18.87
CA ARG A 138 -4.97 9.92 -17.75
C ARG A 138 -4.49 9.36 -16.41
N PHE A 139 -3.97 8.14 -16.39
CA PHE A 139 -3.62 7.41 -15.16
C PHE A 139 -2.20 6.86 -15.22
N ASP A 140 -1.47 7.00 -14.12
CA ASP A 140 -0.15 6.39 -13.98
C ASP A 140 -0.23 4.84 -13.90
N PRO A 141 0.90 4.11 -14.04
CA PRO A 141 0.89 2.64 -13.98
C PRO A 141 0.23 2.04 -12.72
N ILE A 142 0.44 2.63 -11.54
CA ILE A 142 -0.09 2.12 -10.27
C ILE A 142 -1.60 2.35 -10.21
N GLN A 143 -2.05 3.53 -10.63
CA GLN A 143 -3.47 3.86 -10.71
C GLN A 143 -4.20 2.94 -11.69
N ARG A 144 -3.63 2.73 -12.89
CA ARG A 144 -4.18 1.80 -13.89
C ARG A 144 -4.29 0.39 -13.32
N GLN A 145 -3.25 -0.12 -12.68
CA GLN A 145 -3.30 -1.42 -12.03
C GLN A 145 -4.43 -1.51 -10.99
N ARG A 146 -4.60 -0.51 -10.12
CA ARG A 146 -5.67 -0.50 -9.11
C ARG A 146 -7.08 -0.46 -9.71
N ILE A 147 -7.26 0.25 -10.82
CA ILE A 147 -8.55 0.41 -11.49
C ILE A 147 -8.89 -0.83 -12.32
N PHE A 148 -7.98 -1.27 -13.17
CA PHE A 148 -8.25 -2.28 -14.20
C PHE A 148 -8.06 -3.72 -13.73
N LYS A 149 -7.13 -3.99 -12.80
CA LYS A 149 -6.86 -5.36 -12.33
C LYS A 149 -8.12 -6.05 -11.78
N PRO A 150 -8.92 -5.43 -10.89
CA PRO A 150 -10.12 -6.08 -10.37
C PRO A 150 -11.16 -6.38 -11.47
N ILE A 151 -11.27 -5.53 -12.49
CA ILE A 151 -12.22 -5.70 -13.59
C ILE A 151 -11.73 -6.81 -14.53
N VAL A 152 -10.48 -6.78 -14.96
CA VAL A 152 -9.96 -7.74 -15.94
C VAL A 152 -9.82 -9.12 -15.31
N GLU A 153 -9.20 -9.24 -14.14
CA GLU A 153 -8.97 -10.54 -13.50
C GLU A 153 -10.25 -11.10 -12.86
N GLY A 154 -11.04 -10.24 -12.21
CA GLY A 154 -12.24 -10.67 -11.49
C GLY A 154 -13.46 -10.88 -12.39
N ILE A 155 -13.53 -10.19 -13.54
CA ILE A 155 -14.71 -10.18 -14.41
C ILE A 155 -14.39 -10.66 -15.83
N ALA A 156 -13.46 -10.02 -16.54
CA ALA A 156 -13.22 -10.33 -17.96
C ALA A 156 -12.54 -11.70 -18.18
N ASN A 157 -11.68 -12.12 -17.26
CA ASN A 157 -10.95 -13.40 -17.29
C ASN A 157 -11.61 -14.50 -16.46
N ASN A 158 -12.82 -14.28 -15.94
CA ASN A 158 -13.49 -15.24 -15.08
C ASN A 158 -14.07 -16.39 -15.92
N ASP A 159 -13.58 -17.61 -15.67
CA ASP A 159 -14.01 -18.84 -16.32
C ASP A 159 -15.32 -19.40 -15.73
N LYS A 160 -15.65 -19.00 -14.48
CA LYS A 160 -16.83 -19.47 -13.75
C LYS A 160 -18.09 -18.65 -14.03
N ALA A 161 -17.96 -17.40 -14.47
CA ALA A 161 -19.10 -16.51 -14.68
C ALA A 161 -18.90 -15.53 -15.85
N ASN A 162 -19.96 -15.35 -16.65
CA ASN A 162 -20.01 -14.31 -17.69
C ASN A 162 -20.75 -13.08 -17.16
N VAL A 163 -20.14 -11.91 -17.25
CA VAL A 163 -20.78 -10.63 -16.90
C VAL A 163 -21.08 -9.83 -18.17
N LYS A 164 -22.32 -9.33 -18.24
CA LYS A 164 -22.78 -8.41 -19.27
C LYS A 164 -23.24 -7.10 -18.62
N LEU A 165 -23.00 -6.00 -19.32
CA LEU A 165 -23.36 -4.64 -18.94
C LEU A 165 -24.48 -4.11 -19.83
N GLY A 166 -25.20 -3.14 -19.31
CA GLY A 166 -26.34 -2.55 -20.00
C GLY A 166 -26.78 -1.24 -19.39
N SER A 167 -27.48 -0.43 -20.19
CA SER A 167 -28.07 0.83 -19.71
C SER A 167 -29.36 0.61 -18.89
N SER A 168 -29.95 -0.59 -18.97
CA SER A 168 -31.13 -1.00 -18.21
C SER A 168 -31.26 -2.52 -18.20
N PHE A 169 -32.10 -3.09 -17.34
CA PHE A 169 -32.38 -4.53 -17.30
C PHE A 169 -32.91 -5.11 -18.62
N LYS A 170 -33.48 -4.29 -19.50
CA LYS A 170 -33.96 -4.71 -20.83
C LYS A 170 -32.88 -4.65 -21.92
N LYS A 171 -31.73 -4.05 -21.64
CA LYS A 171 -30.65 -3.78 -22.61
C LYS A 171 -29.29 -4.17 -22.02
N ILE A 172 -29.17 -5.41 -21.53
CA ILE A 172 -27.92 -6.00 -21.01
C ILE A 172 -27.35 -6.95 -22.07
N ASP A 173 -26.54 -6.41 -22.97
CA ASP A 173 -25.99 -7.14 -24.12
C ASP A 173 -24.47 -6.96 -24.28
N HIS A 174 -23.87 -5.98 -23.61
CA HIS A 174 -22.44 -5.70 -23.74
C HIS A 174 -21.60 -6.63 -22.85
N LYS A 175 -20.85 -7.56 -23.46
CA LYS A 175 -19.88 -8.38 -22.74
C LYS A 175 -18.59 -7.58 -22.51
N ILE A 176 -18.07 -7.60 -21.28
CA ILE A 176 -16.76 -7.00 -20.99
C ILE A 176 -15.70 -7.78 -21.76
N SER A 177 -14.93 -7.08 -22.58
CA SER A 177 -13.89 -7.66 -23.42
C SER A 177 -12.66 -8.03 -22.59
N LYS A 178 -12.01 -9.14 -22.96
CA LYS A 178 -10.71 -9.52 -22.41
C LYS A 178 -9.61 -8.75 -23.16
N PRO A 179 -8.70 -8.05 -22.47
CA PRO A 179 -7.56 -7.44 -23.12
C PRO A 179 -6.55 -8.53 -23.52
N GLU A 180 -5.99 -8.40 -24.73
CA GLU A 180 -5.06 -9.38 -25.29
C GLU A 180 -3.62 -8.86 -25.33
N GLY A 181 -2.66 -9.74 -25.05
CA GLY A 181 -1.22 -9.50 -25.22
C GLY A 181 -0.76 -8.16 -24.65
N ILE A 182 -0.29 -7.28 -25.52
CA ILE A 182 0.23 -5.96 -25.15
C ILE A 182 -0.83 -5.05 -24.50
N ASN A 183 -2.11 -5.20 -24.83
CA ASN A 183 -3.19 -4.38 -24.26
C ASN A 183 -3.38 -4.69 -22.76
N TYR A 184 -3.16 -5.94 -22.37
CA TYR A 184 -3.14 -6.33 -20.96
C TYR A 184 -2.03 -5.58 -20.22
N ALA A 185 -0.80 -5.59 -20.74
CA ALA A 185 0.34 -4.91 -20.14
C ALA A 185 0.17 -3.37 -20.10
N ILE A 186 -0.62 -2.80 -21.02
CA ILE A 186 -0.95 -1.37 -20.99
C ILE A 186 -1.93 -1.07 -19.85
N LEU A 187 -3.00 -1.84 -19.68
CA LEU A 187 -4.01 -1.58 -18.64
C LEU A 187 -3.57 -2.01 -17.25
N ILE A 188 -2.89 -3.14 -17.18
CA ILE A 188 -2.39 -3.76 -15.96
C ILE A 188 -0.90 -3.97 -16.21
N PRO A 189 -0.11 -2.89 -16.16
CA PRO A 189 1.33 -3.06 -16.14
C PRO A 189 1.65 -3.94 -14.94
N ASP A 190 2.62 -4.83 -15.10
CA ASP A 190 3.20 -5.50 -13.96
C ASP A 190 3.50 -4.43 -12.92
N PRO A 191 3.19 -4.68 -11.64
CA PRO A 191 3.68 -3.80 -10.61
C PRO A 191 5.16 -3.77 -10.89
N VAL A 192 5.70 -2.60 -11.25
CA VAL A 192 7.13 -2.47 -11.44
C VAL A 192 7.69 -3.09 -10.18
N SER A 193 8.35 -4.25 -10.34
CA SER A 193 8.93 -4.95 -9.21
C SER A 193 9.59 -3.85 -8.42
N SER A 194 9.32 -3.80 -7.13
CA SER A 194 10.14 -3.03 -6.23
C SER A 194 11.55 -3.65 -6.14
N ALA A 195 12.18 -3.99 -7.27
CA ALA A 195 13.44 -3.38 -7.62
C ALA A 195 13.18 -1.89 -7.93
N GLU A 196 12.89 -1.14 -6.85
CA GLU A 196 13.15 0.28 -6.69
C GLU A 196 13.07 1.15 -7.96
N ILE A 197 11.87 1.65 -8.31
CA ILE A 197 11.82 3.10 -8.63
C ILE A 197 11.87 3.81 -7.28
N LYS A 198 13.04 3.74 -6.63
CA LYS A 198 13.47 4.89 -5.85
C LYS A 198 13.50 6.01 -6.88
N GLN A 199 12.86 7.14 -6.61
CA GLN A 199 13.57 8.37 -6.96
C GLN A 199 14.93 8.17 -6.33
N GLU A 200 15.92 7.84 -7.16
CA GLU A 200 17.29 7.78 -6.70
C GLU A 200 17.62 9.25 -6.42
N ILE A 201 17.32 9.70 -5.20
CA ILE A 201 17.94 10.87 -4.62
C ILE A 201 19.40 10.44 -4.48
N ARG A 202 20.14 10.56 -5.57
CA ARG A 202 21.57 10.37 -5.57
C ARG A 202 22.13 11.52 -4.76
N THR A 203 22.42 11.26 -3.49
CA THR A 203 23.21 12.20 -2.69
C THR A 203 24.62 12.18 -3.27
N SER A 204 24.90 13.16 -4.11
CA SER A 204 26.21 13.37 -4.72
C SER A 204 26.93 14.45 -3.93
N LEU A 205 28.21 14.26 -3.61
CA LEU A 205 29.01 15.36 -3.11
C LEU A 205 29.39 16.24 -4.31
N ALA A 206 29.17 17.55 -4.20
CA ALA A 206 29.58 18.50 -5.22
C ALA A 206 30.59 19.49 -4.62
N MET A 207 31.77 19.60 -5.24
CA MET A 207 32.66 20.71 -4.95
C MET A 207 32.15 21.93 -5.71
N VAL A 208 31.76 22.99 -4.99
CA VAL A 208 31.23 24.22 -5.59
C VAL A 208 32.19 25.39 -5.37
N GLU A 209 32.52 26.10 -6.43
CA GLU A 209 33.22 27.39 -6.34
C GLU A 209 32.19 28.49 -6.05
N ILE A 210 32.36 29.18 -4.92
CA ILE A 210 31.57 30.36 -4.58
C ILE A 210 32.48 31.58 -4.65
N LYS A 211 32.34 32.37 -5.71
CA LYS A 211 32.95 33.70 -5.77
C LYS A 211 32.10 34.65 -4.93
N GLY A 212 32.71 35.35 -3.99
CA GLY A 212 32.00 36.18 -3.01
C GLY A 212 31.01 37.16 -3.65
N GLY A 213 29.82 37.25 -3.06
CA GLY A 213 28.74 38.15 -3.46
C GLY A 213 27.77 37.55 -4.49
N ARG A 214 26.59 37.10 -4.04
CA ARG A 214 25.37 36.73 -4.81
C ARG A 214 25.55 36.04 -6.18
N ALA A 215 26.68 35.39 -6.44
CA ALA A 215 26.91 34.64 -7.67
C ALA A 215 26.37 33.22 -7.51
N THR A 216 25.80 32.69 -8.60
CA THR A 216 25.35 31.30 -8.68
C THR A 216 26.54 30.35 -8.51
N PRO A 217 26.48 29.37 -7.60
CA PRO A 217 27.58 28.43 -7.38
C PRO A 217 27.89 27.65 -8.66
N LYS A 218 29.18 27.52 -9.00
CA LYS A 218 29.63 26.68 -10.12
C LYS A 218 30.08 25.33 -9.57
N VAL A 219 29.43 24.24 -10.01
CA VAL A 219 29.88 22.87 -9.70
C VAL A 219 31.18 22.62 -10.44
N LEU A 220 32.27 22.38 -9.69
CA LEU A 220 33.59 22.05 -10.23
C LEU A 220 33.73 20.54 -10.44
N GLU A 221 33.18 19.75 -9.53
CA GLU A 221 33.35 18.30 -9.51
C GLU A 221 32.14 17.64 -8.84
N LEU A 222 31.68 16.52 -9.40
CA LEU A 222 30.54 15.73 -8.94
C LEU A 222 31.04 14.33 -8.61
N PHE A 223 30.88 13.89 -7.36
CA PHE A 223 31.23 12.54 -6.95
C PHE A 223 29.96 11.68 -6.92
N GLU A 224 29.91 10.63 -7.74
CA GLU A 224 28.78 9.69 -7.78
C GLU A 224 28.85 8.66 -6.65
N GLU A 225 27.68 8.31 -6.14
CA GLU A 225 27.40 7.27 -5.13
C GLU A 225 28.05 7.47 -3.74
N ILE A 226 27.26 8.02 -2.82
CA ILE A 226 27.47 7.80 -1.39
C ILE A 226 26.30 6.93 -0.90
N THR A 227 26.60 5.70 -0.49
CA THR A 227 25.61 4.71 -0.02
C THR A 227 24.82 5.20 1.20
N ASN A 228 25.40 6.07 2.03
CA ASN A 228 24.75 6.74 3.15
C ASN A 228 25.09 8.24 3.12
N PRO A 229 24.12 9.18 3.07
CA PRO A 229 24.43 10.61 3.12
C PRO A 229 25.29 10.93 4.34
N VAL A 230 26.49 11.46 4.09
CA VAL A 230 27.41 11.83 5.16
C VAL A 230 27.01 13.21 5.69
N TYR A 231 26.58 13.25 6.95
CA TYR A 231 26.29 14.49 7.67
C TYR A 231 27.55 14.95 8.40
N SER A 232 28.01 16.18 8.17
CA SER A 232 29.24 16.71 8.80
C SER A 232 28.95 17.82 9.80
N PHE A 233 29.50 17.72 11.01
CA PHE A 233 29.52 18.81 11.99
C PHE A 233 30.86 19.53 11.99
N THR A 234 30.86 20.82 11.68
CA THR A 234 32.02 21.70 11.97
C THR A 234 31.95 22.28 13.38
N THR A 235 30.74 22.28 13.96
CA THR A 235 30.48 22.68 15.34
C THR A 235 29.28 21.90 15.86
N ILE A 236 29.35 21.47 17.12
CA ILE A 236 28.20 20.98 17.88
C ILE A 236 27.93 21.96 19.01
N SER A 237 26.66 22.32 19.19
CA SER A 237 26.22 23.16 20.31
C SER A 237 25.11 22.44 21.04
N PHE A 238 25.23 22.34 22.36
CA PHE A 238 24.19 21.81 23.23
C PHE A 238 24.14 22.65 24.51
N GLU A 239 22.95 23.16 24.84
CA GLU A 239 22.72 24.14 25.91
C GLU A 239 23.71 25.33 25.84
N SER A 240 24.61 25.45 26.82
CA SER A 240 25.61 26.52 26.94
C SER A 240 26.98 26.15 26.37
N ARG A 241 27.18 24.90 25.95
CA ARG A 241 28.48 24.40 25.47
C ARG A 241 28.52 24.37 23.95
N LYS A 242 29.68 24.76 23.42
CA LYS A 242 29.97 24.81 21.98
C LYS A 242 31.30 24.12 21.72
N TYR A 243 31.26 23.08 20.90
CA TYR A 243 32.41 22.28 20.50
C TYR A 243 32.74 22.63 19.06
N LYS A 244 33.91 23.21 18.82
CA LYS A 244 34.41 23.47 17.47
C LYS A 244 35.37 22.35 17.09
N PHE A 245 35.27 21.83 15.88
CA PHE A 245 36.15 20.77 15.44
C PHE A 245 37.28 21.31 14.55
N LYS A 246 38.49 20.76 14.73
CA LYS A 246 39.66 20.99 13.87
C LYS A 246 39.42 20.48 12.44
N TYR A 247 38.71 19.36 12.33
CA TYR A 247 38.24 18.76 11.07
C TYR A 247 36.77 18.40 11.21
N PRO A 248 35.95 18.45 10.14
CA PRO A 248 34.53 18.11 10.25
C PRO A 248 34.32 16.71 10.84
N LEU A 249 33.41 16.60 11.81
CA LEU A 249 32.99 15.32 12.38
C LEU A 249 31.92 14.71 11.46
N TYR A 250 32.28 13.63 10.78
CA TYR A 250 31.40 12.93 9.85
C TYR A 250 30.52 11.91 10.55
N CYS A 251 29.25 11.89 10.18
CA CYS A 251 28.23 10.97 10.68
C CYS A 251 27.48 10.35 9.50
N GLU A 252 27.05 9.10 9.65
CA GLU A 252 26.12 8.47 8.71
C GLU A 252 24.70 8.90 9.06
N LEU A 253 23.97 9.45 8.09
CA LEU A 253 22.54 9.72 8.22
C LEU A 253 21.76 8.58 7.56
N ILE A 254 20.95 7.87 8.35
CA ILE A 254 20.17 6.72 7.90
C ILE A 254 18.67 7.04 8.06
N HIS A 255 17.83 6.56 7.14
CA HIS A 255 16.38 6.71 7.22
C HIS A 255 15.70 5.36 7.02
N GLU A 256 15.15 4.81 8.11
CA GLU A 256 14.51 3.50 8.15
C GLU A 256 13.20 3.58 8.95
N GLU A 257 12.15 2.89 8.50
CA GLU A 257 10.84 2.79 9.17
C GLU A 257 10.19 4.15 9.56
N GLY A 258 10.51 5.23 8.85
CA GLY A 258 9.99 6.57 9.14
C GLY A 258 10.73 7.31 10.27
N LEU A 259 11.91 6.84 10.66
CA LEU A 259 12.82 7.48 11.61
C LEU A 259 14.14 7.83 10.94
N TYR A 260 14.74 8.94 11.36
CA TYR A 260 16.09 9.34 10.98
C TYR A 260 17.07 8.97 12.09
N SER A 261 18.21 8.36 11.75
CA SER A 261 19.32 8.17 12.68
C SER A 261 20.59 8.88 12.22
N LEU A 262 21.33 9.43 13.17
CA LEU A 262 22.69 9.95 12.99
C LEU A 262 23.67 9.07 13.76
N GLU A 263 24.65 8.52 13.06
CA GLU A 263 25.62 7.59 13.63
C GLU A 263 27.05 8.09 13.46
N ASN A 264 27.81 8.14 14.55
CA ASN A 264 29.26 8.28 14.51
C ASN A 264 29.89 7.02 15.12
N LYS A 265 30.29 6.08 14.25
CA LYS A 265 30.89 4.81 14.66
C LYS A 265 32.21 4.99 15.42
N GLN A 266 32.98 6.03 15.09
CA GLN A 266 34.25 6.32 15.75
C GLN A 266 34.09 6.59 17.26
N PHE A 267 32.99 7.24 17.65
CA PHE A 267 32.70 7.58 19.05
C PHE A 267 31.52 6.78 19.63
N GLY A 268 30.98 5.83 18.88
CA GLY A 268 29.85 5.00 19.30
C GLY A 268 28.58 5.80 19.58
N ILE A 269 28.35 6.90 18.84
CA ILE A 269 27.18 7.77 19.04
C ILE A 269 26.08 7.36 18.07
N TYR A 270 24.88 7.14 18.59
CA TYR A 270 23.69 6.77 17.83
C TYR A 270 22.51 7.60 18.33
N ALA A 271 21.87 8.38 17.46
CA ALA A 271 20.76 9.26 17.83
C ALA A 271 19.61 9.16 16.83
N PHE A 272 18.37 9.04 17.32
CA PHE A 272 17.16 8.84 16.51
C PHE A 272 16.17 10.01 16.60
N GLY A 273 15.58 10.45 15.50
CA GLY A 273 14.55 11.49 15.47
C GLY A 273 13.46 11.21 14.45
N LYS A 274 12.28 11.82 14.64
CA LYS A 274 11.18 11.79 13.65
C LYS A 274 11.50 12.61 12.40
N ASN A 275 12.49 13.50 12.51
CA ASN A 275 13.06 14.28 11.41
C ASN A 275 14.56 14.54 11.68
N VAL A 276 15.27 15.07 10.67
CA VAL A 276 16.71 15.34 10.73
C VAL A 276 17.08 16.32 11.84
N ASP A 277 16.26 17.35 12.09
CA ASP A 277 16.54 18.33 13.15
C ASP A 277 16.44 17.70 14.55
N GLU A 278 15.47 16.82 14.78
CA GLU A 278 15.34 16.07 16.03
C GLU A 278 16.52 15.10 16.21
N ALA A 279 16.92 14.38 15.15
CA ALA A 279 18.09 13.50 15.20
C ALA A 279 19.37 14.31 15.50
N ARG A 280 19.53 15.49 14.89
CA ARG A 280 20.67 16.40 15.14
C ARG A 280 20.69 16.91 16.58
N PHE A 281 19.54 17.28 17.13
CA PHE A 281 19.41 17.73 18.51
C PHE A 281 19.87 16.63 19.47
N LYS A 282 19.35 15.41 19.33
CA LYS A 282 19.73 14.27 20.18
C LYS A 282 21.18 13.84 19.98
N PHE A 283 21.71 13.92 18.77
CA PHE A 283 23.15 13.69 18.53
C PHE A 283 24.02 14.69 19.30
N SER A 284 23.60 15.96 19.33
CA SER A 284 24.32 17.02 20.04
C SER A 284 24.30 16.80 21.56
N GLU A 285 23.18 16.33 22.10
CA GLU A 285 23.03 15.90 23.50
C GLU A 285 23.96 14.73 23.84
N GLU A 286 23.94 13.66 23.05
CA GLU A 286 24.79 12.48 23.28
C GLU A 286 26.28 12.81 23.17
N PHE A 287 26.66 13.64 22.19
CA PHE A 287 28.03 14.11 22.06
C PHE A 287 28.48 14.89 23.29
N ASP A 288 27.65 15.82 23.77
CA ASP A 288 27.92 16.61 24.98
C ASP A 288 28.13 15.72 26.21
N HIS A 289 27.26 14.72 26.38
CA HIS A 289 27.35 13.76 27.47
C HIS A 289 28.64 12.93 27.40
N ILE A 290 28.97 12.39 26.23
CA ILE A 290 30.18 11.59 26.00
C ILE A 290 31.44 12.43 26.22
N TYR A 291 31.50 13.61 25.63
CA TYR A 291 32.64 14.50 25.75
C TYR A 291 32.85 14.90 27.22
N SER A 292 31.79 15.37 27.89
CA SER A 292 31.84 15.79 29.29
C SER A 292 32.23 14.62 30.21
N ARG A 293 31.71 13.42 29.97
CA ARG A 293 32.02 12.25 30.79
C ARG A 293 33.46 11.80 30.61
N TYR A 294 33.93 11.64 29.38
CA TYR A 294 35.26 11.07 29.11
C TYR A 294 36.39 12.04 29.40
N ILE A 295 36.19 13.34 29.14
CA ILE A 295 37.23 14.35 29.39
C ILE A 295 37.46 14.56 30.89
N ASN A 296 36.40 14.51 31.71
CA ASN A 296 36.49 14.79 33.15
C ASN A 296 36.91 13.58 34.01
N LEU A 297 36.78 12.36 33.49
CA LEU A 297 37.19 11.16 34.23
C LEU A 297 38.71 10.92 34.12
N PRO A 298 39.41 10.56 35.21
CA PRO A 298 40.81 10.13 35.13
C PRO A 298 40.93 8.81 34.37
N ASP A 299 42.04 8.61 33.66
CA ASP A 299 42.25 7.44 32.79
C ASP A 299 42.16 6.11 33.57
N SER A 300 42.50 6.11 34.85
CA SER A 300 42.36 4.95 35.75
C SER A 300 40.92 4.47 35.96
N LYS A 301 39.92 5.29 35.61
CA LYS A 301 38.49 4.96 35.70
C LYS A 301 37.85 4.64 34.33
N LEU A 302 38.65 4.56 33.27
CA LEU A 302 38.18 4.33 31.90
C LEU A 302 38.68 2.97 31.39
N SER A 303 37.90 2.33 30.54
CA SER A 303 38.38 1.15 29.78
C SER A 303 39.39 1.60 28.73
N ALA A 304 40.20 0.66 28.22
CA ALA A 304 41.18 0.94 27.18
C ALA A 304 40.56 1.63 25.95
N ASP A 305 39.41 1.13 25.47
CA ASP A 305 38.71 1.71 24.31
C ASP A 305 38.26 3.15 24.57
N VAL A 306 37.78 3.45 25.77
CA VAL A 306 37.32 4.79 26.14
C VAL A 306 38.49 5.77 26.30
N ILE A 307 39.67 5.29 26.71
CA ILE A 307 40.90 6.09 26.71
C ILE A 307 41.27 6.51 25.29
N GLU A 308 41.15 5.62 24.31
CA GLU A 308 41.41 5.94 22.91
C GLU A 308 40.39 6.93 22.35
N ILE A 309 39.10 6.76 22.65
CA ILE A 309 38.06 7.74 22.30
C ILE A 309 38.36 9.10 22.92
N LYS A 310 38.74 9.14 24.21
CA LYS A 310 39.10 10.38 24.92
C LYS A 310 40.28 11.09 24.24
N LYS A 311 41.33 10.36 23.86
CA LYS A 311 42.48 10.93 23.13
C LYS A 311 42.03 11.50 21.79
N ALA A 312 41.22 10.77 21.03
CA ALA A 312 40.69 11.24 19.76
C ALA A 312 39.85 12.51 19.92
N LEU A 313 38.93 12.56 20.89
CA LEU A 313 38.10 13.74 21.18
C LEU A 313 38.95 14.98 21.50
N LYS A 314 40.01 14.84 22.31
CA LYS A 314 40.96 15.93 22.62
C LYS A 314 41.73 16.44 21.41
N LEU A 315 41.97 15.58 20.41
CA LEU A 315 42.71 15.95 19.20
C LEU A 315 41.83 16.69 18.19
N ILE A 316 40.54 16.39 18.16
CA ILE A 316 39.61 16.93 17.17
C ILE A 316 38.82 18.15 17.64
N VAL A 317 38.59 18.32 18.95
CA VAL A 317 37.88 19.49 19.50
C VAL A 317 38.89 20.58 19.87
N ILE A 318 38.62 21.83 19.46
CA ILE A 318 39.48 23.01 19.66
C ILE A 318 38.81 24.13 20.45
#